data_AF-X1GCG4-F1
#
_entry.id   AF-X1GCG4-F1
#
_cell.length_a   1.000
_cell.length_b   1.000
_cell.length_c   1.000
_cell.angle_alpha   90.00
_cell.angle_beta   90.00
_cell.angle_gamma   90.00
#
_symmetry.space_group_name_H-M   'P 1'
#
loop_
_entity.id
_entity.type
_entity.pdbx_description
1 polymer ?
#
loop_
_entity_poly.entity_id
_entity_poly.type
_entity_poly.pdbx_seq_one_letter_code
_entity_poly.pdbx_strand_id
1 'polypeptide(L)'
;RKRFGRYLIDNLRNILGNPVASTDYSFQPTVDAIKKLKSFDPDRINIDKWNEIEDQVELHKDKVFISCGQQNEHEIELGQEIVRAIKQETGLEGYFAENQQSLEGVTRNIFNAIYNSEAFIAVMHRRDILNNKPVEYRGSVWVEQEIAIAAFLVQVLGINIPNLVFIQSGIKREGVRGFVLLNAIEFKNNQEVLNKVRKWLPTLIDEQGK
;
A
#
# COMPACT_ATOMS: atom_id res chain seq x y z
N ARG A 1 35.44 -8.24 -37.51
CA ARG A 1 34.73 -7.57 -36.39
C ARG A 1 33.22 -7.26 -36.65
N LYS A 2 32.67 -7.38 -37.87
CA LYS A 2 31.23 -7.12 -38.17
C LYS A 2 30.26 -8.32 -38.07
N ARG A 3 30.72 -9.54 -37.77
CA ARG A 3 29.85 -10.75 -37.71
C ARG A 3 29.30 -11.10 -36.32
N PHE A 4 29.94 -10.67 -35.24
CA PHE A 4 29.49 -10.99 -33.88
C PHE A 4 28.30 -10.12 -33.42
N GLY A 5 28.22 -8.87 -33.89
CA GLY A 5 27.13 -7.95 -33.53
C GLY A 5 25.77 -8.33 -34.12
N ARG A 6 25.72 -8.94 -35.32
CA ARG A 6 24.45 -9.40 -35.91
C ARG A 6 23.86 -10.60 -35.17
N TYR A 7 24.68 -11.56 -34.78
CA TYR A 7 24.24 -12.74 -34.04
C TYR A 7 23.62 -12.39 -32.67
N LEU A 8 24.17 -11.39 -31.98
CA LEU A 8 23.63 -10.91 -30.70
C LEU A 8 22.29 -10.17 -30.88
N ILE A 9 22.18 -9.34 -31.92
CA ILE A 9 20.97 -8.55 -32.21
C ILE A 9 19.81 -9.46 -32.67
N ASP A 10 20.10 -10.48 -33.47
CA ASP A 10 19.07 -11.40 -33.97
C ASP A 10 18.58 -12.35 -32.86
N ASN A 11 19.44 -12.76 -31.92
CA ASN A 11 19.02 -13.50 -30.72
C ASN A 11 18.21 -12.65 -29.74
N LEU A 12 18.55 -11.37 -29.56
CA LEU A 12 17.80 -10.45 -28.69
C LEU A 12 16.40 -10.15 -29.24
N ARG A 13 16.23 -10.08 -30.57
CA ARG A 13 14.92 -9.90 -31.22
C ARG A 13 13.99 -11.10 -31.04
N ASN A 14 14.53 -12.31 -31.04
CA ASN A 14 13.73 -13.52 -30.80
C ASN A 14 13.32 -13.69 -29.32
N ILE A 15 14.09 -13.11 -28.39
CA ILE A 15 13.81 -13.17 -26.94
C ILE A 15 12.81 -12.09 -26.51
N LEU A 16 12.91 -10.87 -27.07
CA LEU A 16 12.20 -9.70 -26.53
C LEU A 16 10.83 -9.44 -27.17
N GLY A 17 10.49 -10.11 -28.28
CA GLY A 17 9.23 -9.86 -29.00
C GLY A 17 9.12 -8.44 -29.56
N ASN A 18 8.26 -8.24 -30.56
CA ASN A 18 8.03 -6.90 -31.10
C ASN A 18 7.22 -6.04 -30.09
N PRO A 19 7.73 -4.86 -29.68
CA PRO A 19 7.03 -4.01 -28.75
C PRO A 19 6.01 -3.16 -29.52
N VAL A 20 4.72 -3.44 -29.35
CA VAL A 20 3.68 -2.46 -29.64
C VAL A 20 2.82 -2.28 -28.41
N ALA A 21 3.33 -1.47 -27.49
CA ALA A 21 2.58 -0.68 -26.52
C ALA A 21 3.49 0.49 -26.11
N SER A 22 3.32 1.65 -26.75
CA SER A 22 4.13 2.83 -26.49
C SER A 22 3.72 3.49 -25.17
N THR A 23 4.34 3.08 -24.08
CA THR A 23 4.57 3.97 -22.93
C THR A 23 5.80 4.81 -23.27
N ASP A 24 5.60 6.10 -23.52
CA ASP A 24 6.67 7.03 -23.84
C ASP A 24 7.57 7.25 -22.62
N TYR A 25 8.66 6.49 -22.53
CA TYR A 25 9.72 6.59 -21.51
C TYR A 25 10.81 7.61 -21.90
N SER A 26 10.53 8.58 -22.76
CA SER A 26 11.57 9.47 -23.32
C SER A 26 12.17 10.49 -22.35
N PHE A 27 11.73 10.55 -21.09
CA PHE A 27 12.48 11.26 -20.05
C PHE A 27 13.26 10.28 -19.17
N GLN A 28 14.43 9.85 -19.64
CA GLN A 28 15.45 9.26 -18.78
C GLN A 28 16.43 10.36 -18.40
N PRO A 29 16.36 10.92 -17.17
CA PRO A 29 17.36 11.89 -16.73
C PRO A 29 18.74 11.26 -16.82
N THR A 30 19.70 11.99 -17.39
CA THR A 30 21.09 11.53 -17.47
C THR A 30 21.62 11.26 -16.07
N VAL A 31 22.62 10.37 -15.94
CA VAL A 31 23.26 10.07 -14.64
C VAL A 31 23.72 11.35 -13.93
N ASP A 32 24.11 12.38 -14.66
CA ASP A 32 24.49 13.68 -14.10
C ASP A 32 23.29 14.55 -13.70
N ALA A 33 22.14 14.43 -14.37
CA ALA A 33 20.87 15.02 -13.92
C ALA A 33 20.34 14.33 -12.65
N ILE A 34 20.49 13.01 -12.54
CA ILE A 34 20.17 12.23 -11.32
C ILE A 34 21.10 12.61 -10.15
N LYS A 35 22.39 12.84 -10.42
CA LYS A 35 23.33 13.33 -9.40
C LYS A 35 23.00 14.74 -8.91
N LYS A 36 22.44 15.60 -9.77
CA LYS A 36 21.94 16.94 -9.38
C LYS A 36 20.61 16.88 -8.63
N LEU A 37 19.83 15.82 -8.81
CA LEU A 37 18.61 15.50 -8.04
C LEU A 37 18.92 14.99 -6.61
N LYS A 38 20.18 14.99 -6.17
CA LYS A 38 20.51 14.85 -4.74
C LYS A 38 20.03 16.07 -3.96
N SER A 39 18.72 16.16 -3.72
CA SER A 39 18.19 16.61 -2.44
C SER A 39 18.21 15.41 -1.48
N PHE A 40 19.39 14.80 -1.30
CA PHE A 40 19.62 13.94 -0.15
C PHE A 40 20.09 14.91 0.92
N ASP A 41 19.13 15.42 1.69
CA ASP A 41 19.43 16.19 2.89
C ASP A 41 19.94 15.20 3.95
N PRO A 42 21.26 15.14 4.21
CA PRO A 42 21.83 14.20 5.16
C PRO A 42 21.35 14.50 6.59
N ASP A 43 20.85 15.72 6.84
CA ASP A 43 20.33 16.14 8.14
C ASP A 43 18.90 15.64 8.38
N ARG A 44 18.17 15.23 7.33
CA ARG A 44 16.85 14.56 7.46
C ARG A 44 16.93 13.09 7.85
N ILE A 45 18.07 12.45 7.57
CA ILE A 45 18.32 11.04 7.87
C ILE A 45 19.71 11.00 8.50
N ASN A 46 19.79 11.44 9.74
CA ASN A 46 21.02 11.29 10.50
C ASN A 46 21.17 9.81 10.88
N ILE A 47 21.98 9.08 10.12
CA ILE A 47 22.26 7.63 10.25
C ILE A 47 22.76 7.27 11.66
N ASP A 48 23.46 8.18 12.33
CA ASP A 48 23.93 7.98 13.70
C ASP A 48 22.81 8.23 14.73
N LYS A 49 21.82 9.05 14.36
CA LYS A 49 20.53 9.22 15.03
C LYS A 49 19.45 8.25 14.58
N TRP A 50 19.71 7.20 13.79
CA TRP A 50 18.69 6.16 13.60
C TRP A 50 18.40 5.40 14.88
N ASN A 51 19.41 5.31 15.76
CA ASN A 51 19.24 4.85 17.14
C ASN A 51 18.68 5.97 18.05
N GLU A 52 18.76 7.23 17.60
CA GLU A 52 18.09 8.41 18.18
C GLU A 52 16.85 8.84 17.35
N ILE A 53 16.13 7.89 16.73
CA ILE A 53 14.66 7.96 16.83
C ILE A 53 14.35 7.58 18.29
N GLU A 54 14.93 8.38 19.20
CA GLU A 54 14.66 8.44 20.62
C GLU A 54 13.18 8.74 20.68
N ASP A 55 12.38 7.85 21.28
CA ASP A 55 11.36 8.05 22.33
C ASP A 55 10.56 9.40 22.38
N GLN A 56 10.59 10.24 21.36
CA GLN A 56 10.23 11.67 21.38
C GLN A 56 9.24 12.06 20.29
N VAL A 57 8.89 11.15 19.37
CA VAL A 57 7.55 11.20 18.79
C VAL A 57 6.72 10.35 19.73
N GLU A 58 6.00 10.99 20.68
CA GLU A 58 4.86 10.31 21.27
C GLU A 58 4.02 9.82 20.09
N LEU A 59 4.07 8.51 19.85
CA LEU A 59 3.21 7.86 18.87
C LEU A 59 1.81 8.07 19.43
N HIS A 60 1.15 9.15 19.00
CA HIS A 60 -0.26 9.39 19.26
C HIS A 60 -1.03 8.45 18.37
N LYS A 61 -0.99 7.18 18.76
CA LYS A 61 -1.77 6.13 18.14
C LYS A 61 -3.20 6.26 18.65
N ASP A 62 -3.88 7.28 18.18
CA ASP A 62 -5.30 7.51 18.45
C ASP A 62 -6.17 7.11 17.26
N LYS A 63 -5.54 6.59 16.20
CA LYS A 63 -6.16 6.34 14.89
C LYS A 63 -5.96 4.93 14.38
N VAL A 64 -6.95 4.46 13.64
CA VAL A 64 -6.85 3.29 12.78
C VAL A 64 -6.82 3.77 11.34
N PHE A 65 -5.77 3.41 10.60
CA PHE A 65 -5.65 3.73 9.18
C PHE A 65 -6.57 2.83 8.36
N ILE A 66 -7.31 3.41 7.42
CA ILE A 66 -8.26 2.69 6.57
C ILE A 66 -7.94 2.97 5.10
N SER A 67 -7.50 1.91 4.42
CA SER A 67 -7.30 1.88 2.97
C SER A 67 -8.46 1.12 2.33
N CYS A 68 -9.47 1.80 1.78
CA CYS A 68 -10.69 1.14 1.24
C CYS A 68 -10.97 1.46 -0.24
N GLY A 69 -10.03 2.12 -0.94
CA GLY A 69 -10.31 2.66 -2.27
C GLY A 69 -11.34 3.80 -2.24
N GLN A 70 -11.41 4.56 -3.33
CA GLN A 70 -12.27 5.75 -3.42
C GLN A 70 -12.84 5.97 -4.83
N GLN A 71 -12.88 4.94 -5.67
CA GLN A 71 -13.25 5.12 -7.07
C GLN A 71 -14.78 5.17 -7.26
N ASN A 72 -15.52 4.50 -6.39
CA ASN A 72 -16.97 4.38 -6.48
C ASN A 72 -17.63 4.61 -5.11
N GLU A 73 -18.92 4.88 -5.14
CA GLU A 73 -19.70 5.22 -3.95
C GLU A 73 -19.68 4.09 -2.92
N HIS A 74 -19.76 2.83 -3.34
CA HIS A 74 -19.76 1.68 -2.43
C HIS A 74 -18.46 1.50 -1.64
N GLU A 75 -17.31 1.87 -2.22
CA GLU A 75 -16.02 1.89 -1.53
C GLU A 75 -15.97 2.99 -0.47
N ILE A 76 -16.45 4.18 -0.83
CA ILE A 76 -16.50 5.33 0.08
C ILE A 76 -17.47 5.05 1.22
N GLU A 77 -18.65 4.51 0.92
CA GLU A 77 -19.65 4.08 1.91
C GLU A 77 -19.05 3.07 2.88
N LEU A 78 -18.39 2.01 2.37
CA LEU A 78 -17.74 1.01 3.21
C LEU A 78 -16.64 1.63 4.07
N GLY A 79 -15.79 2.48 3.51
CA GLY A 79 -14.75 3.20 4.25
C GLY A 79 -15.34 4.01 5.41
N GLN A 80 -16.42 4.76 5.16
CA GLN A 80 -17.12 5.54 6.17
C GLN A 80 -17.82 4.66 7.22
N GLU A 81 -18.37 3.52 6.83
CA GLU A 81 -18.94 2.55 7.77
C GLU A 81 -17.87 1.94 8.69
N ILE A 82 -16.68 1.68 8.17
CA ILE A 82 -15.52 1.23 8.97
C ILE A 82 -15.11 2.33 9.94
N VAL A 83 -15.01 3.60 9.52
CA VAL A 83 -14.74 4.75 10.41
C VAL A 83 -15.74 4.78 11.57
N ARG A 84 -17.05 4.67 11.27
CA ARG A 84 -18.10 4.64 12.29
C ARG A 84 -17.93 3.46 13.25
N ALA A 85 -17.62 2.28 12.74
CA ALA A 85 -17.40 1.09 13.57
C ALA A 85 -16.20 1.26 14.50
N ILE A 86 -15.08 1.79 14.02
CA ILE A 86 -13.89 2.08 14.86
C ILE A 86 -14.28 2.98 16.02
N LYS A 87 -14.96 4.09 15.75
CA LYS A 87 -15.35 5.04 16.79
C LYS A 87 -16.31 4.42 17.82
N GLN A 88 -17.27 3.63 17.35
CA GLN A 88 -18.29 2.99 18.20
C GLN A 88 -17.72 1.88 19.10
N GLU A 89 -16.86 1.02 18.55
CA GLU A 89 -16.38 -0.17 19.25
C GLU A 89 -15.12 0.12 20.09
N THR A 90 -14.33 1.14 19.73
CA THR A 90 -13.02 1.40 20.37
C THR A 90 -12.84 2.81 20.94
N GLY A 91 -13.63 3.78 20.49
CA GLY A 91 -13.41 5.20 20.82
C GLY A 91 -12.28 5.89 20.04
N LEU A 92 -11.43 5.12 19.33
CA LEU A 92 -10.39 5.62 18.42
C LEU A 92 -11.00 6.36 17.22
N GLU A 93 -10.17 7.13 16.52
CA GLU A 93 -10.55 7.81 15.28
C GLU A 93 -10.21 6.93 14.06
N GLY A 94 -11.09 6.92 13.05
CA GLY A 94 -10.80 6.29 11.77
C GLY A 94 -10.14 7.26 10.81
N TYR A 95 -8.92 7.01 10.37
CA TYR A 95 -8.29 7.77 9.29
C TYR A 95 -8.61 7.10 7.94
N PHE A 96 -9.62 7.59 7.24
CA PHE A 96 -9.92 7.11 5.89
C PHE A 96 -9.04 7.81 4.86
N ALA A 97 -8.18 7.05 4.20
CA ALA A 97 -7.18 7.58 3.28
C ALA A 97 -7.83 8.20 2.04
N GLU A 98 -7.71 9.52 1.91
CA GLU A 98 -8.16 10.26 0.74
C GLU A 98 -7.04 10.44 -0.30
N ASN A 99 -7.40 10.31 -1.59
CA ASN A 99 -6.50 10.47 -2.73
C ASN A 99 -5.77 11.83 -2.66
N GLN A 100 -4.46 11.80 -2.43
CA GLN A 100 -3.60 12.97 -2.45
C GLN A 100 -2.93 13.11 -3.82
N GLN A 101 -2.88 14.33 -4.37
CA GLN A 101 -2.31 14.58 -5.70
C GLN A 101 -0.89 15.17 -5.68
N SER A 102 -0.34 15.48 -4.50
CA SER A 102 1.02 16.00 -4.36
C SER A 102 1.94 15.00 -3.65
N LEU A 103 3.22 14.99 -4.05
CA LEU A 103 4.23 14.12 -3.42
C LEU A 103 4.35 14.39 -1.91
N GLU A 104 4.34 15.67 -1.52
CA GLU A 104 4.31 16.07 -0.11
C GLU A 104 3.06 15.55 0.60
N GLY A 105 1.89 15.63 -0.03
CA GLY A 105 0.64 15.11 0.49
C GLY A 105 0.69 13.59 0.70
N VAL A 106 1.27 12.84 -0.23
CA VAL A 106 1.44 11.38 -0.07
C VAL A 106 2.37 11.05 1.09
N THR A 107 3.56 11.65 1.15
CA THR A 107 4.53 11.33 2.21
C THR A 107 4.04 11.76 3.59
N ARG A 108 3.42 12.95 3.68
CA ARG A 108 3.02 13.56 4.95
C ARG A 108 1.67 13.09 5.45
N ASN A 109 0.73 12.79 4.55
CA ASN A 109 -0.63 12.43 4.95
C ASN A 109 -0.84 10.92 4.91
N ILE A 110 -0.20 10.18 4.01
CA ILE A 110 -0.39 8.72 3.92
C ILE A 110 0.66 7.99 4.75
N PHE A 111 1.95 8.21 4.49
CA PHE A 111 2.98 7.39 5.14
C PHE A 111 3.07 7.70 6.63
N ASN A 112 3.05 8.99 6.99
CA ASN A 112 3.01 9.40 8.39
C ASN A 112 1.72 8.95 9.09
N ALA A 113 0.57 8.88 8.41
CA ALA A 113 -0.64 8.38 9.02
C ALA A 113 -0.57 6.86 9.28
N ILE A 114 -0.02 6.07 8.35
CA ILE A 114 0.22 4.64 8.59
C ILE A 114 1.19 4.46 9.76
N TYR A 115 2.29 5.22 9.81
CA TYR A 115 3.28 5.16 10.88
C TYR A 115 2.69 5.48 12.27
N ASN A 116 1.77 6.46 12.36
CA ASN A 116 1.16 6.89 13.60
C ASN A 116 -0.18 6.17 13.93
N SER A 117 -0.50 5.06 13.26
CA SER A 117 -1.76 4.35 13.53
C SER A 117 -1.59 3.21 14.53
N GLU A 118 -2.60 2.99 15.37
CA GLU A 118 -2.71 1.79 16.22
C GLU A 118 -2.89 0.53 15.39
N ALA A 119 -3.61 0.65 14.28
CA ALA A 119 -3.97 -0.48 13.46
C ALA A 119 -4.14 -0.06 11.99
N PHE A 120 -4.05 -1.04 11.11
CA PHE A 120 -4.17 -0.86 9.67
C PHE A 120 -5.24 -1.78 9.09
N ILE A 121 -6.28 -1.20 8.49
CA ILE A 121 -7.32 -1.93 7.77
C ILE A 121 -7.17 -1.63 6.29
N ALA A 122 -7.08 -2.68 5.47
CA ALA A 122 -7.08 -2.55 4.01
C ALA A 122 -8.19 -3.38 3.38
N VAL A 123 -8.90 -2.81 2.42
CA VAL A 123 -9.97 -3.46 1.64
C VAL A 123 -9.66 -3.29 0.16
N MET A 124 -9.28 -4.39 -0.47
CA MET A 124 -8.92 -4.43 -1.88
C MET A 124 -10.15 -4.76 -2.73
N HIS A 125 -10.68 -3.75 -3.42
CA HIS A 125 -11.78 -3.88 -4.38
C HIS A 125 -11.31 -4.22 -5.79
N ARG A 126 -12.18 -4.88 -6.56
CA ARG A 126 -11.94 -5.16 -7.98
C ARG A 126 -11.91 -3.86 -8.79
N ARG A 127 -10.98 -3.77 -9.73
CA ARG A 127 -10.81 -2.64 -10.65
C ARG A 127 -11.02 -3.09 -12.09
N ASP A 128 -9.91 -3.39 -12.75
CA ASP A 128 -9.88 -3.74 -14.16
C ASP A 128 -10.08 -5.25 -14.34
N ILE A 129 -10.76 -5.65 -15.41
CA ILE A 129 -10.80 -7.05 -15.82
C ILE A 129 -9.50 -7.36 -16.57
N LEU A 130 -8.72 -8.32 -16.07
CA LEU A 130 -7.47 -8.75 -16.68
C LEU A 130 -7.68 -9.91 -17.66
N ASN A 131 -8.61 -10.80 -17.34
CA ASN A 131 -8.97 -11.93 -18.19
C ASN A 131 -10.48 -12.17 -18.06
N ASN A 132 -11.10 -12.62 -19.16
CA ASN A 132 -12.53 -12.94 -19.19
C ASN A 132 -12.80 -14.42 -18.88
N LYS A 133 -11.80 -15.31 -18.98
CA LYS A 133 -11.95 -16.76 -18.72
C LYS A 133 -10.64 -17.40 -18.16
N PRO A 134 -10.56 -17.72 -16.86
CA PRO A 134 -11.49 -17.31 -15.80
C PRO A 134 -11.53 -15.78 -15.66
N VAL A 135 -12.61 -15.24 -15.11
CA VAL A 135 -12.68 -13.80 -14.86
C VAL A 135 -11.70 -13.45 -13.75
N GLU A 136 -10.65 -12.71 -14.11
CA GLU A 136 -9.64 -12.20 -13.18
C GLU A 136 -9.73 -10.69 -13.13
N TYR A 137 -9.61 -10.12 -11.93
CA TYR A 137 -9.59 -8.68 -11.73
C TYR A 137 -8.23 -8.21 -11.24
N ARG A 138 -7.86 -6.99 -11.62
CA ARG A 138 -6.83 -6.21 -10.94
C ARG A 138 -7.42 -5.59 -9.67
N GLY A 139 -6.59 -5.47 -8.63
CA GLY A 139 -6.93 -4.73 -7.41
C GLY A 139 -6.58 -3.24 -7.52
N SER A 140 -6.94 -2.46 -6.51
CA SER A 140 -6.53 -1.05 -6.41
C SER A 140 -5.00 -0.94 -6.22
N VAL A 141 -4.29 -0.43 -7.23
CA VAL A 141 -2.84 -0.19 -7.15
C VAL A 141 -2.47 0.69 -5.96
N TRP A 142 -3.31 1.67 -5.63
CA TRP A 142 -3.10 2.55 -4.49
C TRP A 142 -3.10 1.79 -3.16
N VAL A 143 -4.10 0.93 -2.95
CA VAL A 143 -4.21 0.09 -1.75
C VAL A 143 -3.02 -0.87 -1.66
N GLU A 144 -2.53 -1.38 -2.80
CA GLU A 144 -1.31 -2.22 -2.83
C GLU A 144 -0.08 -1.48 -2.34
N GLN A 145 0.06 -0.20 -2.70
CA GLN A 145 1.18 0.62 -2.27
C GLN A 145 1.12 0.87 -0.76
N GLU A 146 -0.04 1.21 -0.22
CA GLU A 146 -0.25 1.41 1.22
C GLU A 146 0.05 0.14 2.01
N ILE A 147 -0.38 -1.02 1.50
CA ILE A 147 -0.01 -2.34 2.05
C ILE A 147 1.51 -2.56 2.01
N ALA A 148 2.18 -2.24 0.91
CA ALA A 148 3.63 -2.39 0.78
C ALA A 148 4.39 -1.49 1.76
N ILE A 149 3.89 -0.27 1.99
CA ILE A 149 4.44 0.65 2.99
C ILE A 149 4.23 0.10 4.40
N ALA A 150 3.04 -0.37 4.75
CA ALA A 150 2.78 -0.99 6.04
C ALA A 150 3.71 -2.19 6.28
N ALA A 151 3.89 -3.07 5.27
CA ALA A 151 4.82 -4.19 5.35
C ALA A 151 6.28 -3.75 5.52
N PHE A 152 6.70 -2.68 4.84
CA PHE A 152 8.02 -2.09 5.02
C PHE A 152 8.23 -1.56 6.44
N LEU A 153 7.26 -0.82 6.99
CA LEU A 153 7.33 -0.28 8.35
C LEU A 153 7.48 -1.41 9.39
N VAL A 154 6.72 -2.50 9.23
CA VAL A 154 6.84 -3.67 10.11
C VAL A 154 8.21 -4.34 9.97
N GLN A 155 8.68 -4.58 8.75
CA GLN A 155 9.90 -5.35 8.51
C GLN A 155 11.19 -4.57 8.81
N VAL A 156 11.22 -3.28 8.47
CA VAL A 156 12.45 -2.47 8.52
C VAL A 156 12.55 -1.68 9.81
N LEU A 157 11.43 -1.14 10.30
CA LEU A 157 11.40 -0.35 11.54
C LEU A 157 11.00 -1.18 12.76
N GLY A 158 10.63 -2.45 12.58
CA GLY A 158 10.23 -3.33 13.69
C GLY A 158 8.93 -2.91 14.37
N ILE A 159 8.13 -2.04 13.72
CA ILE A 159 6.89 -1.52 14.30
C ILE A 159 5.85 -2.64 14.26
N ASN A 160 5.22 -2.90 15.40
CA ASN A 160 4.04 -3.75 15.41
C ASN A 160 2.80 -2.93 15.01
N ILE A 161 2.21 -3.28 13.88
CA ILE A 161 0.95 -2.70 13.40
C ILE A 161 -0.05 -3.86 13.21
N PRO A 162 -0.93 -4.09 14.19
CA PRO A 162 -2.09 -4.96 14.02
C PRO A 162 -2.83 -4.60 12.73
N ASN A 163 -3.10 -5.60 11.89
CA ASN A 163 -3.71 -5.35 10.60
C ASN A 163 -4.83 -6.34 10.27
N LEU A 164 -5.79 -5.83 9.49
CA LEU A 164 -6.89 -6.60 8.96
C LEU A 164 -7.05 -6.28 7.46
N VAL A 165 -6.64 -7.23 6.63
CA VAL A 165 -6.63 -7.06 5.17
C VAL A 165 -7.73 -7.90 4.54
N PHE A 166 -8.51 -7.28 3.66
CA PHE A 166 -9.59 -7.89 2.91
C PHE A 166 -9.31 -7.83 1.41
N ILE A 167 -9.70 -8.88 0.69
CA ILE A 167 -9.59 -8.94 -0.76
C ILE A 167 -10.89 -9.40 -1.39
N GLN A 168 -11.39 -8.64 -2.36
CA GLN A 168 -12.58 -9.04 -3.06
C GLN A 168 -12.26 -10.24 -3.95
N SER A 169 -13.16 -11.24 -3.94
CA SER A 169 -12.95 -12.51 -4.65
C SER A 169 -12.54 -12.32 -6.12
N GLY A 170 -11.69 -13.18 -6.67
CA GLY A 170 -11.29 -13.11 -8.08
C GLY A 170 -10.29 -11.99 -8.45
N ILE A 171 -9.80 -11.23 -7.48
CA ILE A 171 -8.62 -10.37 -7.69
C ILE A 171 -7.37 -11.24 -7.81
N LYS A 172 -6.65 -11.08 -8.90
CA LYS A 172 -5.38 -11.76 -9.13
C LYS A 172 -4.32 -11.28 -8.12
N ARG A 173 -3.46 -12.20 -7.69
CA ARG A 173 -2.27 -11.84 -6.92
C ARG A 173 -1.21 -11.29 -7.87
N GLU A 174 -0.86 -10.01 -7.72
CA GLU A 174 0.16 -9.33 -8.51
C GLU A 174 1.18 -8.66 -7.58
N GLY A 175 2.41 -8.47 -8.05
CA GLY A 175 3.46 -7.74 -7.32
C GLY A 175 3.92 -8.41 -6.01
N VAL A 176 4.32 -7.57 -5.05
CA VAL A 176 4.85 -7.99 -3.73
C VAL A 176 3.83 -8.82 -2.94
N ARG A 177 2.52 -8.63 -3.15
CA ARG A 177 1.45 -9.44 -2.53
C ARG A 177 1.42 -10.90 -2.98
N GLY A 178 2.13 -11.25 -4.06
CA GLY A 178 2.41 -12.65 -4.39
C GLY A 178 3.32 -13.34 -3.37
N PHE A 179 4.06 -12.56 -2.57
CA PHE A 179 5.12 -13.02 -1.66
C PHE A 179 4.88 -12.62 -0.19
N VAL A 180 4.05 -11.60 0.07
CA VAL A 180 3.68 -11.20 1.44
C VAL A 180 2.46 -11.99 1.93
N LEU A 181 2.64 -12.77 3.00
CA LEU A 181 1.57 -13.48 3.70
C LEU A 181 0.76 -12.49 4.55
N LEU A 182 -0.08 -11.68 3.91
CA LEU A 182 -0.99 -10.74 4.60
C LEU A 182 -2.17 -11.44 5.28
N ASN A 183 -2.31 -12.77 5.11
CA ASN A 183 -3.50 -13.54 5.54
C ASN A 183 -4.82 -12.85 5.15
N ALA A 184 -4.84 -12.25 3.96
CA ALA A 184 -5.98 -11.46 3.51
C ALA A 184 -7.27 -12.30 3.47
N ILE A 185 -8.34 -11.76 4.05
CA ILE A 185 -9.64 -12.39 4.13
C ILE A 185 -10.39 -12.10 2.83
N GLU A 186 -10.75 -13.15 2.11
CA GLU A 186 -11.57 -13.01 0.92
C GLU A 186 -13.00 -12.58 1.29
N PHE A 187 -13.57 -11.61 0.55
CA PHE A 187 -14.95 -11.16 0.73
C PHE A 187 -15.71 -11.07 -0.59
N LYS A 188 -17.04 -11.16 -0.50
CA LYS A 188 -17.96 -11.02 -1.64
C LYS A 188 -18.84 -9.78 -1.55
N ASN A 189 -19.09 -9.28 -0.34
CA ASN A 189 -19.92 -8.11 -0.09
C ASN A 189 -19.42 -7.31 1.12
N ASN A 190 -19.85 -6.05 1.21
CA ASN A 190 -19.43 -5.09 2.24
C ASN A 190 -19.81 -5.55 3.66
N GLN A 191 -20.93 -6.25 3.82
CA GLN A 191 -21.40 -6.71 5.14
C GLN A 191 -20.45 -7.75 5.76
N GLU A 192 -19.86 -8.63 4.95
CA GLU A 192 -18.83 -9.57 5.40
C GLU A 192 -17.61 -8.85 5.99
N VAL A 193 -17.16 -7.78 5.32
CA VAL A 193 -16.06 -6.92 5.79
C VAL A 193 -16.42 -6.28 7.13
N LEU A 194 -17.56 -5.59 7.20
CA LEU A 194 -18.01 -4.92 8.42
C LEU A 194 -18.17 -5.86 9.61
N ASN A 195 -18.75 -7.04 9.39
CA ASN A 195 -18.93 -8.04 10.45
C ASN A 195 -17.59 -8.54 10.98
N LYS A 196 -16.58 -8.67 10.12
CA LYS A 196 -15.22 -9.06 10.52
C LYS A 196 -14.49 -7.93 11.23
N VAL A 197 -14.60 -6.69 10.74
CA VAL A 197 -14.04 -5.51 11.39
C VAL A 197 -14.59 -5.36 12.81
N ARG A 198 -15.92 -5.35 12.98
CA ARG A 198 -16.54 -5.23 14.31
C ARG A 198 -16.15 -6.33 15.30
N LYS A 199 -15.89 -7.55 14.81
CA LYS A 199 -15.41 -8.65 15.66
C LYS A 199 -13.95 -8.52 16.05
N TRP A 200 -13.14 -7.88 15.21
CA TRP A 200 -11.71 -7.71 15.42
C TRP A 200 -11.39 -6.47 16.27
N LEU A 201 -12.14 -5.37 16.11
CA LEU A 201 -11.89 -4.12 16.83
C LEU A 201 -11.77 -4.27 18.36
N PRO A 202 -12.60 -5.05 19.08
CA PRO A 202 -12.44 -5.24 20.52
C PRO A 202 -11.10 -5.87 20.90
N THR A 203 -10.53 -6.74 20.05
CA THR A 203 -9.25 -7.40 20.36
C THR A 203 -8.09 -6.42 20.35
N LEU A 204 -8.21 -5.28 19.64
CA LEU A 204 -7.20 -4.22 19.68
C LEU A 204 -7.07 -3.58 21.06
N ILE A 205 -8.18 -3.49 21.80
CA ILE A 205 -8.22 -2.85 23.13
C ILE A 205 -7.82 -3.86 24.21
N ASP A 206 -8.26 -5.10 24.08
CA ASP A 206 -7.94 -6.17 25.05
C ASP A 206 -6.44 -6.50 25.05
N GLU A 207 -5.76 -6.40 23.91
CA GLU A 207 -4.31 -6.58 23.79
C GLU A 207 -3.50 -5.42 24.40
N GLN A 208 -4.12 -4.26 24.67
CA GLN A 208 -3.48 -3.07 25.23
C GLN A 208 -3.50 -3.02 26.78
N GLY A 209 -4.03 -4.06 27.45
CA GLY A 209 -3.92 -4.22 28.90
C GLY A 209 -4.85 -3.30 29.70
N LYS A 210 -6.11 -3.70 29.81
CA LYS A 210 -6.89 -3.52 31.06
C LYS A 210 -6.87 -4.83 31.86
#